data_AF-A0A316MND2-F1
#
_entry.id   AF-A0A316MND2-F1
#
_cell.length_a   1.000
_cell.length_b   1.000
_cell.length_c   1.000
_cell.angle_alpha   90.00
_cell.angle_beta   90.00
_cell.angle_gamma   90.00
#
_symmetry.space_group_name_H-M   'P 1'
#
loop_
_entity.id
_entity.type
_entity.pdbx_description
1 polymer ?
#
loop_
_entity_poly.entity_id
_entity_poly.type
_entity_poly.pdbx_seq_one_letter_code
_entity_poly.pdbx_strand_id
1 'polypeptide(L)'
;MKKSIELLSLEASTLEWLKDRLCGDRDAPAAYDILNALEDLRSGRSDGLFLRMEGWGNSSADGGTITSGALSIRPGSRKVTRDGEEIMLTPKEFDILHFLARNRGEVFTREQIYQAVWDSSYPMDDSNIMAFIRKLRKKIEPDPDAPEYILTIWGVGYKFRE
;
A
#
# COMPACT_ATOMS: atom_id res chain seq x y z
N MET A 1 -1.73 -10.56 -8.36
CA MET A 1 -0.62 -9.69 -7.92
C MET A 1 0.68 -10.37 -8.31
N LYS A 2 1.45 -9.79 -9.23
CA LYS A 2 2.79 -10.31 -9.58
C LYS A 2 3.73 -9.95 -8.41
N LYS A 3 4.30 -10.95 -7.74
CA LYS A 3 5.38 -10.69 -6.78
C LYS A 3 6.64 -10.41 -7.59
N SER A 4 7.15 -9.18 -7.52
CA SER A 4 8.48 -8.85 -8.05
C SER A 4 9.52 -9.43 -7.10
N ILE A 5 10.36 -10.31 -7.61
CA ILE A 5 11.53 -10.82 -6.89
C ILE A 5 12.69 -9.92 -7.30
N GLU A 6 13.27 -9.20 -6.35
CA GLU A 6 14.50 -8.44 -6.57
C GLU A 6 15.70 -9.32 -6.24
N LEU A 7 16.63 -9.43 -7.18
CA LEU A 7 17.90 -10.12 -6.99
C LEU A 7 18.94 -9.12 -6.49
N LEU A 8 19.45 -9.33 -5.29
CA LEU A 8 20.54 -8.53 -4.74
C LEU A 8 21.87 -9.23 -4.98
N SER A 9 22.87 -8.48 -5.46
CA SER A 9 24.25 -8.94 -5.52
C SER A 9 24.94 -8.58 -4.22
N LEU A 10 25.48 -9.58 -3.52
CA LEU A 10 26.24 -9.42 -2.28
C LEU A 10 27.71 -9.66 -2.58
N GLU A 11 28.54 -8.64 -2.39
CA GLU A 11 30.00 -8.79 -2.42
C GLU A 11 30.48 -9.55 -1.17
N ALA A 12 31.66 -10.19 -1.28
CA ALA A 12 32.23 -11.01 -0.21
C ALA A 12 32.43 -10.22 1.11
N SER A 13 32.81 -8.95 1.01
CA SER A 13 32.97 -8.06 2.17
C SER A 13 31.67 -7.82 2.93
N THR A 14 30.55 -7.64 2.22
CA THR A 14 29.21 -7.44 2.79
C THR A 14 28.71 -8.71 3.49
N LEU A 15 29.02 -9.88 2.92
CA LEU A 15 28.68 -11.17 3.51
C LEU A 15 29.42 -11.40 4.85
N GLU A 16 30.71 -11.08 4.91
CA GLU A 16 31.51 -11.21 6.13
C GLU A 16 31.02 -10.25 7.23
N TRP A 17 30.69 -9.00 6.87
CA TRP A 17 30.08 -8.05 7.82
C TRP A 17 28.77 -8.57 8.41
N LEU A 18 27.89 -9.12 7.55
CA LEU A 18 26.60 -9.65 7.98
C LEU A 18 26.78 -10.85 8.91
N LYS A 19 27.73 -11.74 8.60
CA LYS A 19 28.07 -12.88 9.44
C LYS A 19 28.56 -12.45 10.81
N ASP A 20 29.50 -11.52 10.87
CA ASP A 20 30.03 -11.00 12.14
C ASP A 20 28.91 -10.40 13.00
N ARG A 21 28.01 -9.64 12.37
CA ARG A 21 26.87 -9.02 13.05
C ARG A 21 25.88 -10.04 13.62
N LEU A 22 25.56 -11.09 12.86
CA LEU A 22 24.68 -12.17 13.31
C LEU A 22 25.31 -13.04 14.39
N CYS A 23 26.63 -13.25 14.37
CA CYS A 23 27.34 -13.98 15.43
C CYS A 23 27.37 -13.22 16.77
N GLY A 24 27.25 -11.89 16.73
CA GLY A 24 27.23 -11.02 17.91
C GLY A 24 25.91 -11.04 18.70
N ASP A 25 24.80 -11.41 18.06
CA ASP A 25 23.46 -11.41 18.64
C ASP A 25 22.97 -12.86 18.87
N ARG A 26 23.44 -13.46 19.96
CA ARG A 26 23.36 -14.92 20.20
C ARG A 26 21.95 -15.44 20.55
N ASP A 27 20.98 -14.57 20.81
CA ASP A 27 19.65 -14.95 21.29
C ASP A 27 18.54 -14.92 20.23
N ALA A 28 18.86 -14.61 18.97
CA ALA A 28 17.88 -14.63 17.89
C ALA A 28 17.80 -16.04 17.25
N PRO A 29 16.69 -16.79 17.39
CA PRO A 29 16.56 -18.13 16.81
C PRO A 29 16.76 -18.16 15.29
N ALA A 30 16.41 -17.06 14.61
CA ALA A 30 16.58 -16.89 13.17
C ALA A 30 18.03 -16.64 12.72
N ALA A 31 18.92 -16.22 13.62
CA ALA A 31 20.31 -15.92 13.25
C ALA A 31 21.06 -17.20 12.83
N TYR A 32 20.83 -18.32 13.52
CA TYR A 32 21.46 -19.60 13.20
C TYR A 32 21.01 -20.13 11.82
N ASP A 33 19.71 -20.03 11.51
CA ASP A 33 19.16 -20.45 10.23
C ASP A 33 19.72 -19.61 9.08
N ILE A 34 19.84 -18.29 9.27
CA ILE A 34 20.44 -17.39 8.28
C ILE A 34 21.92 -17.73 8.08
N LEU A 35 22.69 -17.96 9.14
CA LEU A 35 24.11 -18.28 9.03
C LEU A 35 24.35 -19.59 8.25
N ASN A 36 23.58 -20.65 8.53
CA ASN A 36 23.68 -21.90 7.79
C ASN A 36 23.32 -21.72 6.31
N ALA A 37 22.25 -20.98 6.03
CA ALA A 37 21.82 -20.67 4.69
C ALA A 37 22.89 -19.91 3.88
N LEU A 38 23.61 -18.96 4.52
CA LEU A 38 24.72 -18.24 3.90
C LEU A 38 25.94 -19.14 3.65
N GLU A 39 26.22 -20.11 4.54
CA GLU A 39 27.29 -21.09 4.33
C GLU A 39 26.99 -22.07 3.20
N ASP A 40 25.71 -22.42 3.00
CA ASP A 40 25.25 -23.22 1.86
C ASP A 40 25.45 -22.48 0.53
N LEU A 41 25.15 -21.17 0.47
CA LEU A 41 25.46 -20.34 -0.70
C LEU A 41 26.96 -20.34 -1.00
N ARG A 42 27.80 -20.06 0.02
CA ARG A 42 29.25 -19.97 -0.17
C ARG A 42 29.87 -21.30 -0.61
N SER A 43 29.32 -22.41 -0.12
CA SER A 43 29.78 -23.75 -0.47
C SER A 43 29.24 -24.26 -1.81
N GLY A 44 28.42 -23.47 -2.51
CA GLY A 44 27.76 -23.86 -3.76
C GLY A 44 26.69 -24.94 -3.60
N ARG A 45 26.19 -25.16 -2.38
CA ARG A 45 25.09 -26.10 -2.11
C ARG A 45 23.72 -25.49 -2.42
N SER A 46 23.66 -24.17 -2.59
CA SER A 46 22.46 -23.43 -2.95
C SER A 46 22.82 -22.28 -3.89
N ASP A 47 21.96 -22.00 -4.86
CA ASP A 47 22.16 -20.93 -5.86
C ASP A 47 21.49 -19.61 -5.46
N GLY A 48 20.66 -19.62 -4.41
CA GLY A 48 19.94 -18.43 -3.94
C GLY A 48 19.22 -18.65 -2.62
N LEU A 49 18.90 -17.55 -1.93
CA LEU A 49 18.13 -17.57 -0.69
C LEU A 49 16.87 -16.74 -0.84
N PHE A 50 15.76 -17.26 -0.32
CA PHE A 50 14.50 -16.54 -0.23
C PHE A 50 14.21 -16.19 1.21
N LEU A 51 14.39 -14.91 1.55
CA LEU A 51 14.10 -14.42 2.90
C LEU A 51 12.63 -13.99 2.97
N ARG A 52 11.89 -14.63 3.89
CA ARG A 52 10.53 -14.23 4.24
C ARG A 52 10.58 -13.55 5.60
N MET A 53 10.24 -12.27 5.63
CA MET A 53 10.03 -11.56 6.88
C MET A 53 8.70 -12.02 7.49
N GLU A 54 8.77 -12.78 8.59
CA GLU A 54 7.62 -13.02 9.45
C GLU A 54 7.71 -12.06 10.65
N GLY A 55 6.68 -11.25 10.86
CA GLY A 55 6.57 -10.41 12.07
C GLY A 55 7.02 -8.95 11.96
N TRP A 56 7.44 -8.44 10.78
CA TRP A 56 7.26 -7.01 10.51
C TRP A 56 5.78 -6.76 10.21
N GLY A 57 5.07 -6.37 11.26
CA GLY A 57 3.64 -6.60 11.43
C GLY A 57 2.75 -6.11 10.29
N ASN A 58 1.67 -6.84 10.11
CA ASN A 58 0.42 -6.22 10.48
C ASN A 58 -0.27 -7.12 11.51
N SER A 59 -0.25 -6.69 12.77
CA SER A 59 -1.13 -7.25 13.78
C SER A 59 -2.56 -7.04 13.31
N SER A 60 -3.29 -8.15 13.20
CA SER A 60 -4.66 -8.33 12.71
C SER A 60 -4.87 -8.33 11.19
N ALA A 61 -5.47 -9.43 10.75
CA ALA A 61 -6.07 -9.63 9.44
C ALA A 61 -7.34 -8.78 9.26
N ASP A 62 -7.21 -7.46 9.45
CA ASP A 62 -8.09 -6.44 8.91
C ASP A 62 -7.14 -5.30 8.55
N GLY A 63 -6.96 -5.02 7.25
CA GLY A 63 -6.17 -3.85 6.85
C GLY A 63 -6.72 -2.65 7.62
N GLY A 64 -5.90 -2.05 8.48
CA GLY A 64 -6.36 -1.15 9.55
C GLY A 64 -7.45 -0.21 9.06
N THR A 65 -8.58 -0.18 9.79
CA THR A 65 -9.70 0.67 9.41
C THR A 65 -9.25 2.12 9.34
N ILE A 66 -9.42 2.74 8.18
CA ILE A 66 -9.06 4.13 7.90
C ILE A 66 -10.29 4.98 8.29
N THR A 67 -10.19 5.75 9.38
CA THR A 67 -11.30 6.59 9.91
C THR A 67 -11.05 8.08 9.71
N SER A 68 -12.04 8.80 9.19
CA SER A 68 -12.01 10.26 9.02
C SER A 68 -13.39 10.83 9.27
N GLY A 69 -13.54 11.58 10.37
CA GLY A 69 -14.86 12.04 10.81
C GLY A 69 -15.83 10.87 10.97
N ALA A 70 -16.99 10.95 10.32
CA ALA A 70 -17.99 9.89 10.31
C ALA A 70 -17.68 8.74 9.34
N LEU A 71 -16.70 8.91 8.43
CA LEU A 71 -16.36 7.94 7.40
C LEU A 71 -15.37 6.88 7.95
N SER A 72 -15.67 5.61 7.73
CA SER A 72 -14.79 4.48 8.04
C SER A 72 -14.62 3.60 6.82
N ILE A 73 -13.37 3.30 6.46
CA ILE A 73 -13.01 2.47 5.31
C ILE A 73 -12.29 1.23 5.84
N ARG A 74 -12.78 0.04 5.47
CA ARG A 74 -12.19 -1.26 5.81
C ARG A 74 -11.58 -1.89 4.56
N PRO A 75 -10.26 -1.73 4.32
CA PRO A 75 -9.55 -2.31 3.19
C PRO A 75 -9.74 -3.82 3.04
N GLY A 76 -9.68 -4.58 4.15
CA GLY A 76 -9.75 -6.05 4.12
C GLY A 76 -11.06 -6.59 3.56
N SER A 77 -12.18 -5.93 3.88
CA SER A 77 -13.53 -6.32 3.42
C SER A 77 -14.08 -5.45 2.28
N ARG A 78 -13.31 -4.45 1.84
CA ARG A 78 -13.74 -3.41 0.88
C ARG A 78 -15.05 -2.71 1.27
N LYS A 79 -15.28 -2.55 2.57
CA LYS A 79 -16.47 -1.90 3.12
C LYS A 79 -16.19 -0.44 3.44
N VAL A 80 -17.18 0.41 3.19
CA VAL A 80 -17.16 1.82 3.57
C VAL A 80 -18.43 2.10 4.33
N THR A 81 -18.33 2.76 5.47
CA THR A 81 -19.48 3.20 6.26
C THR A 81 -19.39 4.67 6.57
N ARG A 82 -20.52 5.36 6.66
CA ARG A 82 -20.62 6.73 7.18
C ARG A 82 -21.70 6.75 8.25
N ASP A 83 -21.39 7.30 9.42
CA ASP A 83 -22.32 7.32 10.56
C ASP A 83 -22.84 5.90 10.93
N GLY A 84 -22.01 4.88 10.68
CA GLY A 84 -22.37 3.47 10.89
C GLY A 84 -23.17 2.82 9.76
N GLU A 85 -23.66 3.57 8.77
CA GLU A 85 -24.39 3.04 7.62
C GLU A 85 -23.45 2.63 6.49
N GLU A 86 -23.67 1.45 5.90
CA GLU A 86 -22.84 0.92 4.82
C GLU A 86 -23.13 1.62 3.48
N ILE A 87 -22.08 2.13 2.84
CA ILE A 87 -22.13 2.81 1.54
C ILE A 87 -21.65 1.85 0.46
N MET A 88 -22.52 1.56 -0.51
CA MET A 88 -22.17 0.72 -1.65
C MET A 88 -21.35 1.48 -2.70
N LEU A 89 -20.07 1.13 -2.79
CA LEU A 89 -19.16 1.61 -3.82
C LEU A 89 -18.92 0.52 -4.88
N THR A 90 -18.77 0.94 -6.13
CA THR A 90 -18.22 0.08 -7.18
C THR A 90 -16.74 -0.23 -6.89
N PRO A 91 -16.15 -1.27 -7.51
CA PRO A 91 -14.75 -1.60 -7.27
C PRO A 91 -13.80 -0.42 -7.49
N LYS A 92 -13.98 0.34 -8.59
CA LYS A 92 -13.12 1.48 -8.92
C LYS A 92 -13.35 2.70 -8.04
N GLU A 93 -14.59 2.97 -7.63
CA GLU A 93 -14.88 4.00 -6.63
C GLU A 93 -14.15 3.69 -5.31
N PHE A 94 -14.24 2.45 -4.85
CA PHE A 94 -13.53 2.02 -3.64
C PHE A 94 -12.01 2.18 -3.78
N ASP A 95 -11.44 1.74 -4.90
CA ASP A 95 -9.99 1.79 -5.12
C ASP A 95 -9.47 3.24 -5.11
N ILE A 96 -10.19 4.18 -5.74
CA ILE A 96 -9.86 5.61 -5.71
C ILE A 96 -9.92 6.16 -4.28
N LEU A 97 -11.03 5.90 -3.57
CA LEU A 97 -11.19 6.37 -2.20
C LEU A 97 -10.10 5.82 -1.29
N HIS A 98 -9.83 4.52 -1.37
CA HIS A 98 -8.80 3.86 -0.56
C HIS A 98 -7.40 4.38 -0.88
N PHE A 99 -7.07 4.60 -2.17
CA PHE A 99 -5.80 5.19 -2.56
C PHE A 99 -5.60 6.58 -1.97
N LEU A 100 -6.60 7.47 -2.11
CA LEU A 100 -6.53 8.82 -1.55
C LEU A 100 -6.48 8.78 -0.02
N ALA A 101 -7.31 7.96 0.63
CA ALA A 101 -7.42 7.89 2.08
C ALA A 101 -6.23 7.21 2.77
N ARG A 102 -5.46 6.39 2.04
CA ARG A 102 -4.17 5.83 2.50
C ARG A 102 -3.05 6.87 2.47
N ASN A 103 -3.14 7.86 1.57
CA ASN A 103 -2.15 8.93 1.38
C ASN A 103 -2.76 10.28 1.82
N ARG A 104 -3.22 10.36 3.07
CA ARG A 104 -3.94 11.55 3.58
C ARG A 104 -3.07 12.79 3.53
N GLY A 105 -3.68 13.92 3.20
CA GLY A 105 -2.99 15.22 3.06
C GLY A 105 -2.21 15.39 1.76
N GLU A 106 -1.80 14.30 1.10
CA GLU A 106 -1.08 14.36 -0.17
C GLU A 106 -1.99 14.70 -1.36
N VAL A 107 -1.46 15.48 -2.29
CA VAL A 107 -2.18 15.93 -3.50
C VAL A 107 -1.77 15.07 -4.68
N PHE A 108 -2.76 14.48 -5.35
CA PHE A 108 -2.55 13.67 -6.54
C PHE A 108 -3.25 14.27 -7.76
N THR A 109 -2.53 14.29 -8.88
CA THR A 109 -3.08 14.62 -10.20
C THR A 109 -4.04 13.52 -10.69
N ARG A 110 -4.86 13.87 -11.68
CA ARG A 110 -5.78 12.91 -12.33
C ARG A 110 -5.03 11.71 -12.91
N GLU A 111 -3.88 11.96 -13.53
CA GLU A 111 -3.01 10.94 -14.13
C GLU A 111 -2.45 9.99 -13.07
N GLN A 112 -1.96 10.53 -11.94
CA GLN A 112 -1.44 9.71 -10.83
C GLN A 112 -2.52 8.84 -10.21
N ILE A 113 -3.72 9.38 -9.95
CA ILE A 113 -4.84 8.60 -9.42
C ILE A 113 -5.21 7.47 -10.37
N TYR A 114 -5.27 7.76 -11.67
CA TYR A 114 -5.57 6.74 -12.66
C TYR A 114 -4.52 5.63 -12.71
N GLN A 115 -3.23 5.99 -12.80
CA GLN A 115 -2.13 5.02 -12.83
C GLN A 115 -2.15 4.12 -11.59
N ALA A 116 -2.37 4.71 -10.41
CA ALA A 116 -2.41 3.96 -9.15
C ALA A 116 -3.58 2.97 -9.08
N VAL A 117 -4.73 3.28 -9.69
CA VAL A 117 -5.95 2.47 -9.59
C VAL A 117 -6.12 1.48 -10.74
N TRP A 118 -5.59 1.77 -11.92
CA TRP A 118 -5.71 0.92 -13.11
C TRP A 118 -4.44 0.11 -13.44
N ASP A 119 -3.31 0.35 -12.76
CA ASP A 119 -2.04 -0.35 -12.99
C ASP A 119 -1.63 -0.36 -14.48
N SER A 120 -1.99 0.72 -15.19
CA SER A 120 -1.79 0.88 -16.61
C SER A 120 -1.40 2.31 -16.96
N SER A 121 -0.78 2.49 -18.13
CA SER A 121 -0.58 3.82 -18.70
C SER A 121 -1.93 4.54 -18.84
N TYR A 122 -1.93 5.85 -18.57
CA TYR A 122 -3.12 6.70 -18.71
C TYR A 122 -3.55 6.70 -20.18
N PRO A 123 -4.74 6.18 -20.53
CA PRO A 123 -5.23 6.29 -21.89
C PRO A 123 -5.44 7.78 -22.18
N MET A 124 -5.00 8.22 -23.37
CA MET A 124 -5.26 9.57 -23.88
C MET A 124 -6.77 9.88 -23.95
N ASP A 125 -7.61 8.83 -23.95
CA ASP A 125 -9.06 8.89 -23.97
C ASP A 125 -9.65 8.68 -22.56
N ASP A 126 -9.90 9.81 -21.91
CA ASP A 126 -11.00 10.12 -20.98
C ASP A 126 -11.59 8.99 -20.10
N SER A 127 -10.74 8.25 -19.40
CA SER A 127 -11.19 7.69 -18.11
C SER A 127 -11.37 8.83 -17.11
N ASN A 128 -12.56 9.43 -17.16
CA ASN A 128 -12.84 10.70 -16.51
C ASN A 128 -12.84 10.53 -14.98
N ILE A 129 -11.66 10.65 -14.37
CA ILE A 129 -11.45 10.68 -12.92
C ILE A 129 -12.42 11.68 -12.27
N MET A 130 -12.74 12.80 -12.91
CA MET A 130 -13.69 13.78 -12.38
C MET A 130 -15.10 13.20 -12.23
N ALA A 131 -15.54 12.33 -13.16
CA ALA A 131 -16.82 11.64 -13.06
C ALA A 131 -16.83 10.64 -11.90
N PHE A 132 -15.74 9.89 -11.69
CA PHE A 132 -15.60 9.01 -10.54
C PHE A 132 -15.58 9.78 -9.22
N ILE A 133 -14.82 10.88 -9.13
CA ILE A 133 -14.77 11.74 -7.95
C ILE A 133 -16.16 12.34 -7.67
N ARG A 134 -16.88 12.81 -8.68
CA ARG A 134 -18.26 13.31 -8.54
C ARG A 134 -19.22 12.24 -8.03
N LYS A 135 -19.15 11.02 -8.57
CA LYS A 135 -19.96 9.88 -8.10
C LYS A 135 -19.62 9.47 -6.67
N LEU A 136 -18.33 9.44 -6.34
CA LEU A 136 -17.84 9.18 -4.98
C LEU A 136 -18.39 10.21 -4.00
N ARG A 137 -18.24 11.50 -4.30
CA ARG A 137 -18.71 12.57 -3.42
C ARG A 137 -20.20 12.47 -3.14
N LYS A 138 -21.01 12.18 -4.17
CA LYS A 138 -22.45 11.93 -4.01
C LYS A 138 -22.81 10.81 -3.03
N LYS A 139 -21.90 9.87 -2.79
CA LYS A 139 -22.11 8.72 -1.92
C LYS A 139 -21.53 8.91 -0.53
N ILE A 140 -20.34 9.52 -0.42
CA ILE A 140 -19.59 9.57 0.84
C ILE A 140 -19.72 10.93 1.55
N GLU A 141 -19.88 12.02 0.82
CA GLU A 141 -19.92 13.36 1.40
C GLU A 141 -21.31 13.63 1.98
N PRO A 142 -21.42 14.36 3.11
CA PRO A 142 -22.70 14.89 3.57
C PRO A 142 -23.33 15.83 2.54
N ASP A 143 -22.51 16.73 1.98
CA ASP A 143 -22.85 17.60 0.86
C ASP A 143 -21.82 17.43 -0.27
N PRO A 144 -22.21 16.91 -1.46
CA PRO A 144 -21.30 16.72 -2.58
C PRO A 144 -20.72 18.01 -3.18
N ASP A 145 -21.40 19.15 -3.01
CA ASP A 145 -20.97 20.45 -3.52
C ASP A 145 -20.09 21.22 -2.51
N ALA A 146 -20.13 20.82 -1.23
CA ALA A 146 -19.23 21.25 -0.17
C ALA A 146 -18.44 20.05 0.42
N PRO A 147 -17.50 19.46 -0.35
CA PRO A 147 -16.86 18.20 0.03
C PRO A 147 -15.96 18.34 1.25
N GLU A 148 -16.07 17.37 2.15
CA GLU A 148 -15.36 17.30 3.41
C GLU A 148 -14.20 16.29 3.39
N TYR A 149 -14.33 15.19 2.64
CA TYR A 149 -13.35 14.11 2.62
C TYR A 149 -12.40 14.21 1.43
N ILE A 150 -12.93 14.34 0.22
CA ILE A 150 -12.13 14.46 -1.01
C ILE A 150 -12.13 15.91 -1.46
N LEU A 151 -11.03 16.62 -1.22
CA LEU A 151 -10.87 18.04 -1.53
C LEU A 151 -10.30 18.25 -2.93
N THR A 152 -10.81 19.26 -3.64
CA THR A 152 -10.23 19.70 -4.92
C THR A 152 -9.13 20.71 -4.66
N ILE A 153 -7.95 20.49 -5.22
CA ILE A 153 -6.88 21.48 -5.29
C ILE A 153 -6.86 22.04 -6.72
N TRP A 154 -7.35 23.27 -6.87
CA TRP A 154 -7.54 23.92 -8.16
C TRP A 154 -6.25 23.95 -8.99
N GLY A 155 -6.35 23.51 -10.24
CA GLY A 155 -5.22 23.44 -11.18
C GLY A 155 -4.26 22.27 -10.95
N VAL A 156 -4.44 21.46 -9.90
CA VAL A 156 -3.52 20.35 -9.56
C VAL A 156 -4.22 19.01 -9.57
N GLY A 157 -5.26 18.83 -8.75
CA GLY A 157 -5.91 17.53 -8.61
C GLY A 157 -6.73 17.40 -7.34
N TYR A 158 -6.59 16.27 -6.64
CA TYR A 158 -7.40 15.92 -5.49
C TYR A 158 -6.52 15.49 -4.30
N LYS A 159 -6.99 15.77 -3.10
CA LYS A 159 -6.42 15.25 -1.85
C LYS A 159 -7.49 14.71 -0.94
N PHE A 160 -7.11 13.76 -0.09
CA PHE A 160 -7.95 13.36 1.03
C PHE A 160 -7.65 14.25 2.23
N ARG A 161 -8.68 14.60 3.00
CA ARG A 161 -8.54 15.41 4.22
C ARG A 161 -7.58 14.74 5.22
N GLU A 162 -6.77 15.57 5.89
CA GLU A 162 -5.88 15.19 6.98
C GLU A 162 -6.64 14.61 8.18
#